data_AF-W1Y0C0-F1
#
_entry.id   AF-W1Y0C0-F1
#
_cell.length_a   1.000
_cell.length_b   1.000
_cell.length_c   1.000
_cell.angle_alpha   90.00
_cell.angle_beta   90.00
_cell.angle_gamma   90.00
#
_symmetry.space_group_name_H-M   'P 1'
#
loop_
_entity.id
_entity.type
_entity.pdbx_description
1 polymer ?
#
loop_
_entity_poly.entity_id
_entity_poly.type
_entity_poly.pdbx_seq_one_letter_code
_entity_poly.pdbx_strand_id
1 'polypeptide(L)' 'GRSLEHAPTVETVVAGPLCESGDVFTQQEGGNVETRALPEVKAGDYLVLHDTGAYGASMSSNYNSRPLLP' A
#
# COMPACT_ATOMS: atom_id res chain seq x y z
N GLY A 1 13.68 14.08 -1.83
CA GLY A 1 12.21 14.06 -1.87
C GLY A 1 11.67 15.40 -1.37
N ARG A 2 10.40 15.69 -1.62
CA ARG A 2 9.71 16.84 -1.00
C ARG A 2 9.48 16.59 0.49
N SER A 3 9.57 17.62 1.33
CA SER A 3 9.23 17.49 2.76
C SER A 3 7.72 17.33 2.93
N LEU A 4 7.31 16.40 3.80
CA LEU A 4 5.90 16.10 4.11
C LEU A 4 5.54 16.36 5.58
N GLU A 5 6.48 16.85 6.40
CA GLU A 5 6.34 16.95 7.86
C GLU A 5 5.13 17.80 8.32
N HIS A 6 4.68 18.73 7.49
CA HIS A 6 3.53 19.61 7.78
C HIS A 6 2.50 19.61 6.65
N ALA A 7 2.54 18.60 5.77
CA ALA A 7 1.59 18.51 4.67
C ALA A 7 0.19 18.17 5.21
N PRO A 8 -0.87 18.84 4.74
CA PRO A 8 -2.24 18.43 5.09
C PRO A 8 -2.48 17.00 4.58
N THR A 9 -3.24 16.24 5.35
CA THR A 9 -3.59 14.86 5.01
C THR A 9 -4.99 14.78 4.41
N VAL A 10 -5.19 13.80 3.55
CA VAL A 10 -6.48 13.43 2.97
C VAL A 10 -6.78 11.95 3.24
N GLU A 11 -8.05 11.63 3.42
CA GLU A 11 -8.50 10.24 3.58
C GLU A 11 -8.24 9.45 2.29
N THR A 12 -7.37 8.47 2.38
CA THR A 12 -6.84 7.75 1.21
C THR A 12 -7.05 6.25 1.36
N VAL A 13 -7.59 5.62 0.32
CA VAL A 13 -7.54 4.15 0.16
C VAL A 13 -6.26 3.81 -0.60
N VAL A 14 -5.45 2.89 -0.06
CA VAL A 14 -4.22 2.43 -0.72
C VAL A 14 -4.48 1.06 -1.33
N ALA A 15 -4.24 0.92 -2.63
CA ALA A 15 -4.43 -0.32 -3.38
C ALA A 15 -3.17 -0.69 -4.17
N GLY A 16 -3.07 -1.97 -4.55
CA GLY A 16 -1.97 -2.50 -5.34
C GLY A 16 -2.24 -2.54 -6.85
N PRO A 17 -1.30 -3.10 -7.63
CA PRO A 17 -1.36 -3.12 -9.09
C PRO A 17 -2.02 -4.38 -9.69
N LEU A 18 -2.52 -5.29 -8.86
CA LEU A 18 -3.12 -6.53 -9.36
C LEU A 18 -4.48 -6.23 -10.00
N CYS A 19 -4.81 -7.00 -11.03
CA CYS A 19 -6.17 -7.05 -11.57
C CYS A 19 -7.03 -7.95 -10.68
N GLU A 20 -7.14 -7.57 -9.40
CA GLU A 20 -7.82 -8.31 -8.35
C GLU A 20 -8.50 -7.32 -7.40
N SER A 21 -9.78 -7.53 -7.13
CA SER A 21 -10.61 -6.66 -6.28
C SER A 21 -10.11 -6.55 -4.84
N GLY A 22 -9.51 -7.63 -4.32
CA GLY A 22 -8.97 -7.69 -2.97
C GLY A 22 -7.59 -7.06 -2.78
N ASP A 23 -6.97 -6.52 -3.84
CA ASP A 23 -5.63 -5.90 -3.77
C ASP A 23 -5.68 -4.49 -3.16
N VAL A 24 -6.10 -4.44 -1.91
CA VAL A 24 -6.28 -3.23 -1.10
C VAL A 24 -5.47 -3.36 0.19
N PHE A 25 -4.63 -2.38 0.50
CA PHE A 25 -3.83 -2.38 1.73
C PHE A 25 -4.59 -1.81 2.93
N THR A 26 -5.49 -0.85 2.73
CA THR A 26 -6.29 -0.24 3.80
C THR A 26 -7.67 -0.89 3.88
N GLN A 27 -7.72 -2.07 4.50
CA GLN A 27 -8.96 -2.82 4.72
C GLN A 27 -8.97 -3.46 6.11
N GLN A 28 -10.17 -3.64 6.65
CA GLN A 28 -10.40 -4.29 7.93
C GLN A 28 -10.51 -5.81 7.77
N GLU A 29 -10.46 -6.53 8.89
CA GLU A 29 -10.80 -7.95 8.92
C GLU A 29 -12.19 -8.18 8.30
N GLY A 30 -12.30 -9.16 7.40
CA GLY A 30 -13.52 -9.42 6.65
C GLY A 30 -13.67 -8.62 5.34
N GLY A 31 -12.71 -7.76 4.98
CA GLY A 31 -12.63 -7.15 3.64
C GLY A 31 -13.32 -5.79 3.50
N ASN A 32 -13.76 -5.18 4.59
CA ASN A 32 -14.33 -3.82 4.54
C ASN A 32 -13.22 -2.80 4.31
N VAL A 33 -13.33 -2.01 3.24
CA VAL A 33 -12.36 -0.97 2.91
C VAL A 33 -12.42 0.16 3.96
N GLU A 34 -11.25 0.60 4.41
CA GLU A 34 -11.09 1.79 5.25
C GLU A 34 -10.11 2.79 4.61
N THR A 35 -10.07 3.99 5.16
CA THR A 35 -9.16 5.05 4.71
C THR A 35 -8.00 5.23 5.70
N ARG A 36 -6.92 5.84 5.22
CA ARG A 36 -5.80 6.31 6.03
C ARG A 36 -5.49 7.76 5.70
N ALA A 37 -5.29 8.57 6.73
CA ALA A 37 -4.84 9.95 6.58
C ALA A 37 -3.40 9.98 6.05
N LEU A 38 -3.22 10.39 4.80
CA LEU A 38 -1.92 10.50 4.12
C LEU A 38 -1.79 11.87 3.43
N PRO A 39 -0.58 12.42 3.30
CA PRO A 39 -0.35 13.56 2.42
C PRO A 39 -0.79 13.26 0.99
N GLU A 40 -1.26 14.27 0.26
CA GLU A 40 -1.62 14.10 -1.14
C GLU A 40 -0.37 13.75 -1.98
N VAL A 41 -0.36 12.54 -2.56
CA VAL A 41 0.73 12.00 -3.39
C VAL A 41 0.42 12.08 -4.88
N LYS A 42 1.47 12.11 -5.69
CA LYS A 42 1.40 12.08 -7.15
C LYS A 42 2.13 10.86 -7.69
N ALA A 43 1.80 10.47 -8.92
CA ALA A 43 2.56 9.43 -9.61
C ALA A 43 4.06 9.80 -9.64
N GLY A 44 4.92 8.85 -9.24
CA GLY A 44 6.35 9.06 -9.06
C GLY A 44 6.79 9.35 -7.63
N ASP A 45 5.86 9.70 -6.72
CA ASP A 45 6.12 9.63 -5.27
C ASP A 45 6.14 8.17 -4.79
N TYR A 46 6.66 7.96 -3.58
CA TYR A 46 6.77 6.66 -2.95
C TYR A 46 5.93 6.59 -1.68
N LEU A 47 5.37 5.41 -1.42
CA LEU A 47 4.81 5.03 -0.12
C LEU A 47 5.74 4.01 0.54
N VAL A 48 5.84 4.08 1.86
CA VAL A 48 6.59 3.11 2.67
C VAL A 48 5.61 2.35 3.55
N LEU A 49 5.48 1.05 3.31
CA LEU A 49 4.81 0.13 4.24
C LEU A 49 5.82 -0.26 5.32
N HIS A 50 5.60 0.22 6.53
CA HIS A 50 6.46 -0.06 7.68
C HIS A 50 6.29 -1.52 8.17
N ASP A 51 7.26 -2.00 8.93
CA ASP A 51 7.19 -3.26 9.69
C ASP A 51 6.95 -4.54 8.87
N THR A 52 7.35 -4.55 7.61
CA THR A 52 7.20 -5.69 6.68
C THR A 52 8.27 -6.79 6.85
N GLY A 53 9.07 -6.74 7.92
CA GLY A 53 10.19 -7.65 8.15
C GLY A 53 9.80 -9.08 8.54
N ALA A 54 8.61 -9.26 9.13
CA ALA A 54 8.05 -10.57 9.45
C ALA A 54 6.82 -10.83 8.58
N TYR A 55 6.70 -12.05 8.03
CA TYR A 55 5.54 -12.48 7.22
C TYR A 55 5.25 -11.62 5.96
N GLY A 56 6.20 -10.79 5.51
CA GLY A 56 6.14 -10.10 4.22
C GLY A 56 6.71 -10.95 3.09
N ALA A 57 8.02 -10.84 2.84
CA ALA A 57 8.71 -11.59 1.78
C ALA A 57 8.51 -13.11 1.89
N SER A 58 8.48 -13.66 3.12
CA SER A 58 8.28 -15.09 3.37
C SER A 58 6.91 -15.63 2.95
N MET A 59 5.90 -14.76 2.79
CA MET A 59 4.55 -15.12 2.34
C MET A 59 4.24 -14.61 0.93
N SER A 60 5.25 -14.14 0.19
CA SER A 60 5.07 -13.65 -1.18
C SER A 60 4.60 -14.75 -2.13
N SER A 61 3.90 -14.35 -3.19
CA SER A 61 3.41 -15.24 -4.23
C SER A 61 3.74 -14.71 -5.62
N ASN A 62 3.53 -15.55 -6.65
CA ASN A 62 3.62 -15.15 -8.05
C ASN A 62 2.24 -14.86 -8.67
N TYR A 63 1.26 -14.42 -7.87
CA TYR A 63 -0.05 -14.05 -8.40
C TYR A 63 0.07 -12.96 -9.48
N ASN A 64 -0.77 -13.04 -10.51
CA ASN A 64 -0.64 -12.31 -11.77
C ASN A 64 0.74 -12.45 -12.45
N SER A 65 1.41 -13.60 -12.26
CA SER A 65 2.73 -13.92 -12.84
C SER A 65 3.83 -12.91 -12.52
N ARG A 66 3.74 -12.25 -11.35
CA ARG A 66 4.75 -11.29 -10.89
C ARG A 66 5.94 -12.03 -10.25
N PRO A 67 7.20 -11.70 -10.57
CA PRO A 67 8.37 -12.31 -9.94
C PRO A 67 8.49 -11.88 -8.46
N LEU A 68 9.31 -12.60 -7.70
CA LEU A 68 9.66 -12.21 -6.34
C LEU A 68 10.50 -10.91 -6.36
N LEU A 69 10.27 -10.05 -5.36
CA LEU A 69 11.02 -8.81 -5.18
C LEU A 69 12.42 -9.10 -4.59
N PRO A 70 13.42 -8.25 -4.90
CA PRO A 70 14.77 -8.37 -4.33
C PRO A 70 14.80 -8.09 -2.82
#